data_AF-A0A534WQK2-F1
#
_entry.id   AF-A0A534WQK2-F1
#
_cell.length_a   1.000
_cell.length_b   1.000
_cell.length_c   1.000
_cell.angle_alpha   90.00
_cell.angle_beta   90.00
_cell.angle_gamma   90.00
#
_symmetry.space_group_name_H-M   'P 1'
#
loop_
_entity.id
_entity.type
_entity.pdbx_description
1 polymer ?
#
loop_
_entity_poly.entity_id
_entity_poly.type
_entity_poly.pdbx_seq_one_letter_code
_entity_poly.pdbx_strand_id
1 'polypeptide(L)'
;MPAERGRWAWVRPGVALDEAIPPDGDPDRLLTQVDCQIVKLQPKVIVGRTATPLGTLYVKRYNVFAWRSAVASLWRPSPAAGAWIGAARLAAHGFATPEVIAAIEYRHLGVLRRSFFLTREVPDATPADVRWQEILAEP
;
A
#
# COMPACT_ATOMS: atom_id res chain seq x y z
N MET A 1 19.07 14.82 2.14
CA MET A 1 17.80 14.75 2.90
C MET A 1 17.92 13.61 3.89
N PRO A 2 17.89 13.82 5.21
CA PRO A 2 18.13 12.71 6.12
C PRO A 2 16.95 11.76 6.03
N ALA A 3 17.21 10.50 5.67
CA ALA A 3 16.25 9.42 5.79
C ALA A 3 15.67 9.47 7.22
N GLU A 4 14.35 9.61 7.34
CA GLU A 4 13.68 9.54 8.64
C GLU A 4 14.16 8.26 9.36
N ARG A 5 14.78 8.41 10.54
CA ARG A 5 15.19 7.26 11.36
C ARG A 5 13.93 6.44 11.63
N GLY A 6 13.98 5.14 11.34
CA GLY A 6 12.86 4.22 11.53
C GLY A 6 11.97 4.03 10.30
N ARG A 7 12.47 4.27 9.08
CA ARG A 7 11.86 3.78 7.85
C ARG A 7 12.40 2.39 7.50
N TRP A 8 11.50 1.44 7.30
CA TRP A 8 11.81 0.15 6.66
C TRP A 8 11.01 0.03 5.37
N ALA A 9 11.65 -0.49 4.33
CA ALA A 9 11.01 -0.70 3.04
C ALA A 9 11.37 -2.09 2.50
N TRP A 10 10.37 -2.78 1.97
CA TRP A 10 10.51 -3.95 1.11
C TRP A 10 10.13 -3.49 -0.29
N VAL A 11 11.04 -3.66 -1.24
CA VAL A 11 10.86 -3.20 -2.61
C VAL A 11 11.03 -4.40 -3.53
N ARG A 12 10.25 -4.44 -4.60
CA ARG A 12 10.34 -5.48 -5.61
C ARG A 12 11.74 -5.50 -6.22
N PRO A 13 12.35 -6.68 -6.41
CA PRO A 13 13.61 -6.76 -7.14
C PRO A 13 13.51 -6.09 -8.51
N GLY A 14 14.51 -5.26 -8.86
CA GLY A 14 14.54 -4.52 -10.12
C GLY A 14 13.75 -3.20 -10.13
N VAL A 15 13.11 -2.82 -9.02
CA VAL A 15 12.48 -1.51 -8.86
C VAL A 15 13.30 -0.65 -7.90
N ALA A 16 13.64 0.57 -8.29
CA ALA A 16 14.23 1.54 -7.38
C ALA A 16 13.13 2.25 -6.57
N LEU A 17 13.39 2.49 -5.27
CA LEU A 17 12.38 3.06 -4.37
C LEU A 17 11.96 4.47 -4.79
N ASP A 18 12.89 5.27 -5.29
CA ASP A 18 12.69 6.61 -5.84
C ASP A 18 11.86 6.66 -7.13
N GLU A 19 11.70 5.53 -7.82
CA GLU A 19 10.73 5.40 -8.91
C GLU A 19 9.30 5.14 -8.38
N ALA A 20 9.19 4.53 -7.20
CA ALA A 20 7.91 4.17 -6.57
C ALA A 20 7.35 5.25 -5.65
N ILE A 21 8.20 6.10 -5.07
CA ILE A 21 7.79 7.17 -4.16
C ILE A 21 8.50 8.49 -4.50
N PRO A 22 7.94 9.65 -4.12
CA PRO A 22 8.54 10.93 -4.44
C PRO A 22 9.95 11.10 -3.85
N PRO A 23 10.80 11.98 -4.42
CA PRO A 23 12.22 12.10 -4.04
C PRO A 23 12.48 12.51 -2.59
N ASP A 24 11.51 13.14 -1.92
CA ASP A 24 11.60 13.44 -0.47
C ASP A 24 11.43 12.19 0.40
N GLY A 25 11.01 11.08 -0.21
CA GLY A 25 10.84 9.79 0.40
C GLY A 25 9.56 9.64 1.20
N ASP A 26 8.57 10.55 1.08
CA ASP A 26 7.29 10.44 1.77
C ASP A 26 6.18 9.94 0.81
N PRO A 27 5.69 8.68 0.98
CA PRO A 27 4.61 8.14 0.18
C PRO A 27 3.28 8.86 0.39
N ASP A 28 3.09 9.64 1.46
CA ASP A 28 1.87 10.44 1.63
C ASP A 28 1.69 11.47 0.52
N ARG A 29 2.78 11.94 -0.11
CA ARG A 29 2.69 12.83 -1.27
C ARG A 29 1.95 12.22 -2.44
N LEU A 30 2.04 10.89 -2.61
CA LEU A 30 1.30 10.18 -3.66
C LEU A 30 -0.22 10.30 -3.49
N LEU A 31 -0.69 10.49 -2.25
CA LEU A 31 -2.11 10.64 -1.93
C LEU A 31 -2.59 12.10 -2.01
N THR A 32 -1.69 13.06 -2.12
CA THR A 32 -1.99 14.50 -2.23
C THR A 32 -1.64 15.07 -3.60
N GLN A 33 -1.19 14.24 -4.52
CA GLN A 33 -0.96 14.61 -5.92
C GLN A 33 -2.28 15.01 -6.60
N VAL A 34 -2.21 15.94 -7.55
CA VAL A 34 -3.40 16.48 -8.24
C VAL A 34 -4.10 15.40 -9.06
N ASP A 35 -3.33 14.47 -9.63
CA ASP A 35 -3.80 13.33 -10.42
C ASP A 35 -4.14 12.09 -9.57
N CYS A 36 -4.01 12.18 -8.24
CA CYS A 36 -4.40 11.09 -7.36
C CYS A 36 -5.92 11.03 -7.20
N GLN A 37 -6.52 9.94 -7.66
CA GLN A 37 -7.91 9.62 -7.40
C GLN A 37 -8.02 8.83 -6.08
N ILE A 38 -8.72 9.40 -5.10
CA ILE A 38 -9.01 8.66 -3.86
C ILE A 38 -10.12 7.65 -4.11
N VAL A 39 -9.75 6.37 -4.02
CA VAL A 39 -10.66 5.22 -4.19
C VAL A 39 -11.34 4.88 -2.87
N LYS A 40 -10.64 5.07 -1.74
CA LYS A 40 -11.17 4.79 -0.41
C LYS A 40 -10.63 5.79 0.61
N LEU A 41 -11.52 6.45 1.34
CA LEU A 41 -11.17 7.37 2.42
C LEU A 41 -11.78 6.92 3.73
N GLN A 42 -10.99 6.30 4.60
CA GLN A 42 -11.42 5.90 5.95
C GLN A 42 -10.36 6.29 7.00
N PRO A 43 -10.75 6.51 8.27
CA PRO A 43 -9.81 6.88 9.32
C PRO A 43 -8.64 5.90 9.49
N LYS A 44 -8.88 4.60 9.26
CA LYS A 44 -7.87 3.54 9.40
C LYS A 44 -7.07 3.29 8.12
N VAL A 45 -7.69 3.49 6.96
CA VAL A 45 -7.10 3.14 5.66
C VAL A 45 -7.52 4.14 4.61
N ILE A 46 -6.54 4.65 3.87
CA ILE A 46 -6.73 5.47 2.68
C ILE A 46 -6.18 4.69 1.49
N VAL A 47 -6.91 4.68 0.37
CA VAL A 47 -6.47 4.11 -0.89
C VAL A 47 -6.57 5.18 -1.97
N GLY A 48 -5.45 5.50 -2.59
CA GLY A 48 -5.38 6.35 -3.77
C GLY A 48 -4.90 5.56 -4.98
N ARG A 49 -5.30 6.02 -6.16
CA ARG A 49 -4.80 5.60 -7.47
C ARG A 49 -4.06 6.79 -8.07
N THR A 50 -2.78 6.64 -8.39
CA THR A 50 -1.95 7.74 -8.90
C THR A 50 -1.02 7.27 -10.00
N ALA A 51 -0.62 8.17 -10.90
CA ALA A 51 0.37 7.89 -11.92
C ALA A 51 1.80 8.08 -11.36
N THR A 52 2.69 7.17 -11.74
CA THR A 52 4.12 7.22 -11.38
C THR A 52 4.98 6.82 -12.58
N PRO A 53 6.32 7.02 -12.53
CA PRO A 53 7.22 6.47 -13.55
C PRO A 53 7.11 4.95 -13.74
N LEU A 54 6.67 4.21 -12.72
CA LEU A 54 6.43 2.76 -12.77
C LEU A 54 5.06 2.36 -13.35
N GLY A 55 4.29 3.34 -13.85
CA GLY A 55 2.91 3.21 -14.29
C GLY A 55 1.88 3.64 -13.23
N THR A 56 0.62 3.32 -13.46
CA THR A 56 -0.45 3.58 -12.48
C THR A 56 -0.29 2.66 -11.27
N LEU A 57 -0.21 3.25 -10.08
CA LEU A 57 -0.12 2.53 -8.82
C LEU A 57 -1.35 2.77 -7.95
N TYR A 58 -1.73 1.74 -7.20
CA TYR A 58 -2.59 1.84 -6.05
C TYR A 58 -1.74 1.98 -4.79
N VAL A 59 -1.98 3.06 -4.04
CA VAL A 59 -1.28 3.39 -2.81
C VAL A 59 -2.25 3.19 -1.65
N LYS A 60 -1.95 2.21 -0.80
CA LYS A 60 -2.76 1.92 0.39
C LYS A 60 -2.00 2.35 1.64
N ARG A 61 -2.48 3.41 2.28
CA ARG A 61 -1.98 3.91 3.57
C ARG A 61 -2.77 3.31 4.72
N TYR A 62 -2.07 2.77 5.70
CA TYR A 62 -2.63 2.29 6.95
C TYR A 62 -2.24 3.22 8.10
N ASN A 63 -3.25 3.76 8.79
CA ASN A 63 -3.08 4.62 9.95
C ASN A 63 -3.09 3.78 11.24
N VAL A 64 -2.22 4.12 12.18
CA VAL A 64 -2.28 3.55 13.53
C VAL A 64 -3.30 4.34 14.34
N PHE A 65 -4.54 3.85 14.35
CA PHE A 65 -5.68 4.57 14.92
C PHE A 65 -5.83 4.43 16.45
N ALA A 66 -5.16 3.44 17.09
CA ALA A 66 -5.30 3.21 18.52
C ALA A 66 -3.94 3.00 19.19
N TRP A 67 -3.76 3.57 20.39
CA TRP A 67 -2.54 3.44 21.19
C TRP A 67 -2.19 1.97 21.49
N ARG A 68 -3.19 1.09 21.68
CA ARG A 68 -3.00 -0.36 21.81
C ARG A 68 -2.38 -0.99 20.56
N SER A 69 -2.74 -0.49 19.38
CA SER A 69 -2.14 -0.91 18.11
C SER A 69 -0.71 -0.39 17.98
N ALA A 70 -0.43 0.79 18.55
CA ALA A 70 0.91 1.34 18.63
C ALA A 70 1.82 0.49 19.55
N VAL A 71 1.36 0.08 20.73
CA VAL A 71 2.12 -0.82 21.64
C VAL A 71 2.30 -2.21 21.02
N ALA A 72 1.24 -2.80 20.48
CA ALA A 72 1.32 -4.12 19.82
C ALA A 72 2.26 -4.12 18.61
N SER A 73 2.48 -2.96 17.97
CA SER A 73 3.39 -2.84 16.83
C SER A 73 4.85 -3.14 17.20
N LEU A 74 5.25 -3.03 18.47
CA LEU A 74 6.61 -3.37 18.90
C LEU A 74 6.98 -4.83 18.61
N TRP A 75 6.00 -5.72 18.55
CA TRP A 75 6.20 -7.16 18.34
C TRP A 75 5.49 -7.71 17.09
N ARG A 76 4.81 -6.86 16.32
CA ARG A 76 4.06 -7.28 15.13
C ARG A 76 4.52 -6.53 13.87
N PRO A 77 4.57 -7.22 12.71
CA PRO A 77 4.78 -6.56 11.43
C PRO A 77 3.63 -5.57 11.17
N SER A 78 3.91 -4.49 10.44
CA SER A 78 2.85 -3.56 10.02
C SER A 78 1.86 -4.23 9.07
N PRO A 79 0.64 -3.67 8.90
CA PRO A 79 -0.31 -4.15 7.90
C PRO A 79 0.28 -4.18 6.48
N ALA A 80 1.16 -3.23 6.13
CA ALA A 80 1.85 -3.24 4.84
C ALA A 80 2.85 -4.40 4.72
N ALA A 81 3.68 -4.63 5.74
CA ALA A 81 4.60 -5.78 5.77
C ALA A 81 3.85 -7.11 5.72
N GLY A 82 2.72 -7.21 6.43
CA GLY A 82 1.83 -8.36 6.36
C GLY A 82 1.24 -8.58 4.97
N ALA A 83 0.81 -7.50 4.30
CA ALA A 83 0.30 -7.56 2.92
C ALA A 83 1.39 -7.98 1.91
N TRP A 84 2.62 -7.51 2.08
CA TRP A 84 3.78 -7.94 1.28
C TRP A 84 4.01 -9.44 1.38
N ILE A 85 4.12 -9.96 2.60
CA ILE A 85 4.31 -11.40 2.85
C ILE A 85 3.11 -12.20 2.33
N GLY A 86 1.89 -11.70 2.57
CA GLY A 86 0.66 -12.34 2.12
C GLY A 86 0.57 -12.45 0.60
N ALA A 87 0.87 -11.38 -0.12
CA ALA A 87 0.88 -11.37 -1.58
C ALA A 87 1.92 -12.33 -2.15
N ALA A 88 3.14 -12.35 -1.59
CA ALA A 88 4.17 -13.31 -2.01
C ALA A 88 3.73 -14.76 -1.78
N ARG A 89 3.06 -15.04 -0.65
CA ARG A 89 2.49 -16.38 -0.37
C ARG A 89 1.39 -16.74 -1.36
N LEU A 90 0.46 -15.83 -1.65
CA LEU A 90 -0.61 -16.06 -2.62
C LEU A 90 -0.03 -16.36 -4.01
N ALA A 91 0.94 -15.57 -4.47
CA ALA A 91 1.63 -15.79 -5.74
C ALA A 91 2.33 -17.15 -5.77
N ALA A 92 3.00 -17.56 -4.68
CA ALA A 92 3.65 -18.87 -4.58
C ALA A 92 2.67 -20.05 -4.64
N HIS A 93 1.38 -19.83 -4.32
CA HIS A 93 0.32 -20.82 -4.45
C HIS A 93 -0.45 -20.71 -5.77
N GLY A 94 0.02 -19.90 -6.73
CA GLY A 94 -0.59 -19.77 -8.05
C GLY A 94 -1.81 -18.85 -8.11
N PHE A 95 -2.11 -18.08 -7.06
CA PHE A 95 -3.16 -17.07 -7.13
C PHE A 95 -2.69 -15.86 -7.94
N ALA A 96 -3.53 -15.41 -8.87
CA ALA A 96 -3.33 -14.14 -9.55
C ALA A 96 -3.41 -13.00 -8.51
N THR A 97 -2.30 -12.30 -8.33
CA THR A 97 -2.20 -11.15 -7.44
C THR A 97 -1.69 -9.94 -8.21
N PRO A 98 -2.13 -8.71 -7.87
CA PRO A 98 -1.54 -7.51 -8.44
C PRO A 98 -0.03 -7.47 -8.16
N GLU A 99 0.71 -6.90 -9.09
CA GLU A 99 2.16 -6.79 -8.93
C GLU A 99 2.50 -5.86 -7.78
N VAL A 100 3.06 -6.43 -6.71
CA VAL A 100 3.47 -5.65 -5.55
C VAL A 100 4.78 -4.93 -5.84
N ILE A 101 4.76 -3.61 -5.69
CA ILE A 101 5.90 -2.73 -5.95
C ILE A 101 6.71 -2.50 -4.68
N ALA A 102 6.03 -2.11 -3.60
CA ALA A 102 6.69 -1.85 -2.33
C ALA A 102 5.75 -1.99 -1.13
N ALA A 103 6.34 -2.32 0.02
CA ALA A 103 5.75 -2.09 1.33
C ALA A 103 6.69 -1.23 2.16
N ILE A 104 6.16 -0.21 2.83
CA ILE A 104 6.97 0.78 3.56
C ILE A 104 6.35 0.97 4.93
N GLU A 105 7.17 1.01 5.98
CA GLU A 105 6.72 1.34 7.32
C GLU A 105 7.58 2.41 7.96
N TYR A 106 6.92 3.26 8.73
CA TYR A 106 7.52 4.33 9.50
C TYR A 106 7.28 4.06 10.98
N ARG A 107 8.36 3.89 11.73
CA ARG A 107 8.31 3.75 13.19
C ARG A 107 9.12 4.84 13.84
N HIS A 108 8.65 5.28 14.99
CA HIS A 108 9.38 6.18 15.86
C HIS A 108 9.59 5.49 17.19
N LEU A 109 10.85 5.29 17.60
CA LEU A 109 11.22 4.52 18.80
C LEU A 109 10.59 3.10 18.81
N GLY A 110 10.59 2.43 17.66
CA GLY A 110 9.99 1.09 17.48
C GLY A 110 8.47 1.07 17.29
N VAL A 111 7.77 2.16 17.61
CA VAL A 111 6.31 2.28 17.50
C VAL A 111 5.91 2.66 16.08
N LEU A 112 5.11 1.81 15.42
CA LEU A 112 4.54 2.06 14.10
C LEU A 112 3.68 3.32 14.11
N ARG A 113 3.87 4.19 13.12
CA ARG A 113 3.11 5.43 12.91
C ARG A 113 2.19 5.34 11.71
N ARG A 114 2.77 4.93 10.59
CA ARG A 114 2.09 4.76 9.30
C ARG A 114 2.80 3.66 8.52
N SER A 115 2.05 3.01 7.63
CA SER A 115 2.62 2.06 6.67
C SER A 115 1.88 2.13 5.35
N PHE A 116 2.58 1.80 4.26
CA PHE A 116 2.11 1.94 2.90
C PHE A 116 2.33 0.65 2.13
N PHE A 117 1.36 0.27 1.33
CA PHE A 117 1.43 -0.87 0.43
C PHE A 117 1.10 -0.41 -0.98
N LEU A 118 2.04 -0.60 -1.90
CA LEU A 118 1.98 -0.12 -3.27
C LEU A 118 1.88 -1.31 -4.22
N THR A 119 0.89 -1.27 -5.11
CA THR A 119 0.71 -2.29 -6.16
C THR A 119 0.51 -1.61 -7.50
N ARG A 120 0.97 -2.25 -8.58
CA ARG A 120 0.59 -1.86 -9.94
C ARG A 120 -0.91 -2.08 -10.13
N GLU A 121 -1.54 -1.18 -10.88
CA GLU A 121 -2.89 -1.37 -11.36
C GLU A 121 -2.99 -2.65 -12.20
N VAL A 122 -4.08 -3.38 -12.03
CA VAL A 122 -4.47 -4.45 -12.97
C VAL A 122 -5.40 -3.82 -13.99
N PRO A 123 -5.00 -3.71 -15.27
CA PRO A 123 -5.84 -3.12 -16.31
C PRO A 123 -7.17 -3.87 -16.42
N ASP A 124 -8.24 -3.13 -16.72
CA ASP A 124 -9.57 -3.67 -17.00
C ASP A 124 -10.17 -4.53 -15.86
N ALA A 125 -9.68 -4.35 -14.63
CA ALA A 125 -10.17 -5.08 -13.47
C ALA A 125 -11.50 -4.51 -12.96
N THR A 126 -12.52 -5.38 -12.87
CA THR A 126 -13.79 -5.05 -12.22
C THR A 126 -13.70 -5.37 -10.72
N PRO A 127 -14.01 -4.41 -9.82
CA PRO A 127 -14.13 -4.68 -8.39
C PRO A 127 -15.16 -5.78 -8.11
N ALA A 128 -14.86 -6.64 -7.13
CA ALA A 128 -15.69 -7.81 -6.83
C ALA A 128 -17.13 -7.45 -6.45
N ASP A 129 -17.34 -6.31 -5.78
CA ASP A 129 -18.67 -5.80 -5.41
C ASP A 129 -19.50 -5.40 -6.64
N VAL A 130 -18.89 -4.73 -7.62
CA VAL A 130 -19.54 -4.41 -8.89
C VAL A 130 -19.90 -5.69 -9.64
N ARG A 131 -18.93 -6.63 -9.75
CA ARG A 131 -19.19 -7.91 -10.42
C ARG A 131 -20.29 -8.72 -9.72
N TRP A 132 -20.35 -8.67 -8.39
CA TRP A 132 -21.41 -9.33 -7.64
C TRP A 132 -22.78 -8.71 -7.90
N GLN A 133 -22.86 -7.38 -7.97
CA GLN A 133 -24.11 -6.70 -8.29
C GLN A 133 -24.59 -7.04 -9.72
N GLU A 134 -23.69 -7.14 -10.68
CA GLU A 134 -24.02 -7.58 -12.05
C GLU A 134 -24.60 -9.00 -12.05
N ILE A 135 -23.94 -9.95 -11.38
CA ILE A 135 -24.39 -11.35 -11.29
C ILE A 135 -25.78 -11.44 -10.64
N LEU A 136 -26.04 -10.62 -9.62
CA LEU A 136 -27.35 -10.59 -8.96
C LEU A 136 -28.45 -9.91 -9.80
N ALA A 137 -28.07 -9.10 -10.79
CA ALA A 137 -28.97 -8.41 -11.69
C ALA A 137 -29.24 -9.18 -13.00
N GLU A 138 -28.47 -10.24 -13.28
CA GLU A 138 -28.73 -11.16 -14.39
C GLU A 138 -30.04 -11.95 -14.11
N PRO A 139 -31.02 -11.94 -15.04
CA PRO A 139 -32.35 -12.53 -14.83
C PRO A 139 -32.38 -14.06 -14.87
#